data_AF-I0V856-F1
#
_entry.id   AF-I0V856-F1
#
_cell.length_a   1.000
_cell.length_b   1.000
_cell.length_c   1.000
_cell.angle_alpha   90.00
_cell.angle_beta   90.00
_cell.angle_gamma   90.00
#
_symmetry.space_group_name_H-M   'P 1'
#
loop_
_entity.id
_entity.type
_entity.pdbx_description
1 polymer ?
#
loop_
_entity_poly.entity_id
_entity_poly.type
_entity_poly.pdbx_seq_one_letter_code
_entity_poly.pdbx_strand_id
1 'polypeptide(L)'
;MSFIPPGECVDILALDSHSVICINRVGGVFVKTGSLSREVSEDRRIFLLPLLERGYESVVRELEIKEAELGLPLGYLMGQLDLFELPFSAFAMRSDYWIGLALSWIAQMERGSYGELLSGVVDAKWVSQRNRQKALKLLSDKYSA
;
A
#
# COMPACT_ATOMS: atom_id res chain seq x y z
N MET A 1 -7.88 -19.42 -16.53
CA MET A 1 -8.31 -18.61 -17.70
C MET A 1 -8.47 -17.18 -17.18
N SER A 2 -7.75 -16.20 -17.71
CA SER A 2 -7.89 -14.79 -17.28
C SER A 2 -9.19 -14.21 -17.84
N PHE A 3 -10.07 -13.74 -16.96
CA PHE A 3 -11.42 -13.25 -17.27
C PHE A 3 -11.47 -11.78 -17.71
N ILE A 4 -10.31 -11.11 -17.83
CA ILE A 4 -10.25 -9.68 -18.14
C ILE A 4 -10.33 -9.47 -19.67
N PRO A 5 -11.34 -8.76 -20.19
CA PRO A 5 -11.46 -8.48 -21.63
C PRO A 5 -10.27 -7.68 -22.15
N PRO A 6 -9.80 -7.92 -23.39
CA PRO A 6 -8.71 -7.15 -23.97
C PRO A 6 -9.11 -5.68 -24.13
N GLY A 7 -8.24 -4.76 -23.68
CA GLY A 7 -8.50 -3.32 -23.71
C GLY A 7 -9.33 -2.79 -22.54
N GLU A 8 -9.82 -3.67 -21.66
CA GLU A 8 -10.56 -3.29 -20.46
C GLU A 8 -9.71 -3.43 -19.20
N CYS A 9 -9.98 -2.56 -18.24
CA CYS A 9 -9.38 -2.57 -16.92
C CYS A 9 -10.48 -2.91 -15.92
N VAL A 10 -10.32 -4.00 -15.18
CA VAL A 10 -11.30 -4.49 -14.20
C VAL A 10 -11.01 -3.85 -12.86
N ASP A 11 -12.01 -3.20 -12.30
CA ASP A 11 -11.90 -2.54 -11.00
C ASP A 11 -11.70 -3.58 -9.90
N ILE A 12 -10.66 -3.38 -9.09
CA ILE A 12 -10.26 -4.32 -8.04
C ILE A 12 -10.48 -3.77 -6.64
N LEU A 13 -10.26 -2.47 -6.43
CA LEU A 13 -10.29 -1.90 -5.09
C LEU A 13 -10.54 -0.39 -5.16
N ALA A 14 -11.44 0.14 -4.33
CA ALA A 14 -11.57 1.58 -4.17
C ALA A 14 -10.29 2.16 -3.54
N LEU A 15 -9.70 3.18 -4.18
CA LEU A 15 -8.55 3.89 -3.64
C LEU A 15 -9.00 4.96 -2.64
N ASP A 16 -10.02 5.73 -3.02
CA ASP A 16 -10.67 6.76 -2.23
C ASP A 16 -12.14 6.94 -2.71
N SER A 17 -12.83 8.01 -2.30
CA SER A 17 -14.23 8.27 -2.70
C SER A 17 -14.44 8.60 -4.18
N HIS A 18 -13.38 8.84 -4.93
CA HIS A 18 -13.41 9.31 -6.32
C HIS A 18 -12.56 8.47 -7.27
N SER A 19 -11.72 7.59 -6.73
CA SER A 19 -10.73 6.84 -7.48
C SER A 19 -10.80 5.35 -7.19
N VAL A 20 -10.58 4.55 -8.22
CA VAL A 20 -10.57 3.08 -8.14
C VAL A 20 -9.30 2.53 -8.77
N ILE A 21 -8.72 1.54 -8.13
CA ILE A 21 -7.63 0.75 -8.67
C ILE A 21 -8.25 -0.31 -9.58
N CYS A 22 -7.71 -0.46 -10.77
CA CYS A 22 -8.11 -1.50 -11.69
C CYS A 22 -6.88 -2.20 -12.28
N ILE A 23 -7.07 -3.43 -12.77
CA ILE A 23 -6.02 -4.22 -13.40
C ILE A 23 -6.45 -4.64 -14.81
N ASN A 24 -5.52 -4.64 -15.75
CA ASN A 24 -5.76 -5.13 -17.10
C ASN A 24 -5.36 -6.60 -17.27
N ARG A 25 -5.64 -7.17 -18.44
CA ARG A 25 -5.34 -8.58 -18.74
C ARG A 25 -3.86 -8.96 -18.67
N VAL A 26 -2.95 -8.00 -18.90
CA VAL A 26 -1.49 -8.22 -18.86
C VAL A 26 -0.89 -7.94 -17.48
N GLY A 27 -1.71 -7.65 -16.47
CA GLY A 27 -1.27 -7.37 -15.10
C GLY A 27 -0.97 -5.90 -14.81
N GLY A 28 -1.08 -5.01 -15.80
CA GLY A 28 -0.88 -3.58 -15.59
C GLY A 28 -1.91 -3.01 -14.62
N VAL A 29 -1.43 -2.28 -13.62
CA VAL A 29 -2.23 -1.63 -12.58
C VAL A 29 -2.50 -0.19 -12.97
N PHE A 30 -3.72 0.28 -12.79
CA PHE A 30 -4.12 1.65 -13.08
C PHE A 30 -4.97 2.22 -11.95
N VAL A 31 -4.88 3.54 -11.78
CA VAL A 31 -5.84 4.33 -10.99
C VAL A 31 -6.75 5.06 -11.96
N LYS A 32 -8.06 4.82 -11.85
CA LYS A 32 -9.11 5.55 -12.57
C LYS A 32 -9.71 6.61 -11.67
N THR A 33 -9.86 7.82 -12.19
CA THR A 33 -10.58 8.94 -11.54
C THR A 33 -11.47 9.59 -12.59
N GLY A 34 -12.78 9.31 -12.54
CA GLY A 34 -13.70 9.71 -13.60
C GLY A 34 -13.34 9.07 -14.95
N SER A 35 -13.08 9.89 -15.97
CA SER A 35 -12.66 9.43 -17.31
C SER A 35 -11.14 9.28 -17.47
N LEU A 36 -10.35 9.72 -16.48
CA LEU A 36 -8.91 9.64 -16.52
C LEU A 36 -8.44 8.30 -15.95
N SER A 37 -7.49 7.66 -16.63
CA SER A 37 -6.76 6.49 -16.12
C SER A 37 -5.27 6.77 -16.15
N ARG A 38 -4.58 6.36 -15.08
CA ARG A 38 -3.13 6.51 -14.94
C ARG A 38 -2.54 5.17 -14.57
N GLU A 39 -1.55 4.73 -15.35
CA GLU A 39 -0.79 3.53 -15.03
C GLU A 39 0.05 3.76 -13.76
N VAL A 40 0.05 2.76 -12.88
CA VAL A 40 0.90 2.68 -11.71
C VAL A 40 2.12 1.87 -12.08
N SER A 41 3.18 2.58 -12.45
CA SER A 41 4.53 2.03 -12.59
C SER A 41 5.28 2.11 -11.27
N GLU A 42 6.41 1.42 -11.19
CA GLU A 42 7.30 1.40 -10.02
C GLU A 42 7.71 2.82 -9.56
N ASP A 43 7.99 3.73 -10.48
CA ASP A 43 8.31 5.15 -10.19
C ASP A 43 7.09 5.99 -9.77
N ARG A 44 5.87 5.43 -9.87
CA ARG A 44 4.60 6.12 -9.66
C ARG A 44 3.70 5.45 -8.61
N ARG A 45 4.27 4.61 -7.75
CA ARG A 45 3.59 4.03 -6.58
C ARG A 45 2.97 5.08 -5.65
N ILE A 46 3.39 6.35 -5.74
CA ILE A 46 2.76 7.47 -5.04
C ILE A 46 1.25 7.58 -5.27
N PHE A 47 0.73 7.10 -6.40
CA PHE A 47 -0.71 7.09 -6.67
C PHE A 47 -1.48 6.07 -5.82
N LEU A 48 -0.79 5.11 -5.20
CA LEU A 48 -1.40 4.13 -4.30
C LEU A 48 -1.39 4.57 -2.83
N LEU A 49 -0.71 5.67 -2.48
CA LEU A 49 -0.60 6.13 -1.09
C LEU A 49 -1.94 6.29 -0.36
N PRO A 50 -3.05 6.71 -1.00
CA PRO A 50 -4.35 6.77 -0.32
C PRO A 50 -4.81 5.43 0.26
N LEU A 51 -4.33 4.28 -0.24
CA LEU A 51 -4.60 3.00 0.40
C LEU A 51 -4.18 2.98 1.87
N LEU A 52 -3.11 3.69 2.24
CA LEU A 52 -2.60 3.77 3.61
C LEU A 52 -3.60 4.37 4.60
N GLU A 53 -4.62 5.09 4.12
CA GLU A 53 -5.71 5.63 4.94
C GLU A 53 -6.65 4.53 5.45
N ARG A 54 -6.57 3.33 4.87
CA ARG A 54 -7.36 2.14 5.21
C ARG A 54 -6.52 1.22 6.10
N GLY A 55 -7.14 0.24 6.76
CA GLY A 55 -6.39 -0.79 7.50
C GLY A 55 -5.74 -1.79 6.54
N TYR A 56 -4.47 -2.15 6.75
CA TYR A 56 -3.74 -3.12 5.91
C TYR A 56 -4.49 -4.45 5.79
N GLU A 57 -4.93 -5.03 6.91
CA GLU A 57 -5.69 -6.29 6.90
C GLU A 57 -7.01 -6.19 6.12
N SER A 58 -7.69 -5.04 6.17
CA SER A 58 -8.91 -4.81 5.39
C SER A 58 -8.61 -4.78 3.89
N VAL A 59 -7.55 -4.09 3.49
CA VAL A 59 -7.11 -4.02 2.09
C VAL A 59 -6.73 -5.41 1.58
N VAL A 60 -5.93 -6.16 2.35
CA VAL A 60 -5.54 -7.54 2.00
C VAL A 60 -6.78 -8.40 1.81
N ARG A 61 -7.69 -8.42 2.78
CA ARG A 61 -8.91 -9.23 2.70
C ARG A 61 -9.77 -8.90 1.49
N GLU A 62 -9.93 -7.62 1.15
CA GLU A 62 -10.69 -7.22 -0.02
C GLU A 62 -10.02 -7.65 -1.32
N LEU A 63 -8.69 -7.60 -1.39
CA LEU A 63 -7.94 -8.12 -2.54
C LEU A 63 -8.08 -9.64 -2.66
N GLU A 64 -8.00 -10.39 -1.56
CA GLU A 64 -8.19 -11.85 -1.56
C GLU A 64 -9.61 -12.24 -2.03
N ILE A 65 -10.64 -11.52 -1.56
CA ILE A 65 -12.01 -11.69 -2.06
C ILE A 65 -12.04 -11.41 -3.56
N LYS A 66 -11.38 -10.35 -4.01
CA LYS A 66 -11.37 -9.98 -5.42
C LYS A 66 -10.62 -10.97 -6.30
N GLU A 67 -9.53 -11.54 -5.81
CA GLU A 67 -8.80 -12.63 -6.46
C GLU A 67 -9.70 -13.84 -6.66
N ALA A 68 -10.46 -14.22 -5.63
CA ALA A 68 -11.42 -15.32 -5.71
C ALA A 68 -12.54 -15.03 -6.74
N GLU A 69 -13.11 -13.82 -6.74
CA GLU A 69 -14.12 -13.40 -7.72
C GLU A 69 -13.60 -13.47 -9.17
N LEU A 70 -12.34 -13.12 -9.38
CA LEU A 70 -11.70 -13.08 -10.70
C LEU A 70 -11.05 -14.41 -11.10
N GLY A 71 -11.04 -15.41 -10.21
CA GLY A 71 -10.37 -16.69 -10.42
C GLY A 71 -8.84 -16.57 -10.53
N LEU A 72 -8.25 -15.59 -9.84
CA LEU A 72 -6.81 -15.36 -9.77
C LEU A 72 -6.17 -16.17 -8.63
N PRO A 73 -4.87 -16.50 -8.72
CA PRO A 73 -4.14 -17.10 -7.60
C PRO A 73 -4.11 -16.18 -6.38
N LEU A 74 -4.10 -16.76 -5.19
CA LEU A 74 -3.97 -16.03 -3.92
C LEU A 74 -2.68 -15.20 -3.90
N GLY A 75 -2.78 -13.94 -3.51
CA GLY A 75 -1.67 -13.00 -3.43
C GLY A 75 -1.21 -12.41 -4.77
N TYR A 76 -1.87 -12.76 -5.88
CA TYR A 76 -1.57 -12.21 -7.20
C TYR A 76 -1.72 -10.68 -7.23
N LEU A 77 -2.86 -10.14 -6.80
CA LEU A 77 -3.11 -8.70 -6.77
C LEU A 77 -2.22 -7.98 -5.77
N MET A 78 -1.95 -8.60 -4.62
CA MET A 78 -1.00 -8.05 -3.65
C MET A 78 0.40 -7.89 -4.27
N GLY A 79 0.85 -8.88 -5.05
CA GLY A 79 2.12 -8.82 -5.78
C GLY A 79 2.13 -7.77 -6.90
N GLN A 80 1.01 -7.59 -7.61
CA GLN A 80 0.91 -6.55 -8.66
C GLN A 80 0.89 -5.13 -8.08
N LEU A 81 0.25 -4.93 -6.92
CA LEU A 81 0.20 -3.63 -6.25
C LEU A 81 1.43 -3.34 -5.41
N ASP A 82 2.22 -4.37 -5.12
CA ASP A 82 3.44 -4.28 -4.33
C ASP A 82 3.20 -3.59 -2.98
N LEU A 83 2.19 -4.07 -2.24
CA LEU A 83 1.73 -3.42 -1.00
C LEU A 83 2.83 -3.30 0.06
N PHE A 84 3.84 -4.18 0.01
CA PHE A 84 5.00 -4.15 0.90
C PHE A 84 5.91 -2.94 0.65
N GLU A 85 5.95 -2.43 -0.58
CA GLU A 85 6.75 -1.26 -0.96
C GLU A 85 6.04 0.08 -0.70
N LEU A 86 4.74 0.05 -0.39
CA LEU A 86 3.96 1.27 -0.18
C LEU A 86 4.42 2.10 1.03
N PRO A 87 4.77 1.50 2.19
CA PRO A 87 5.40 2.24 3.27
C PRO A 87 6.71 2.92 2.85
N PHE A 88 7.57 2.29 2.04
CA PHE A 88 8.81 2.93 1.57
C PHE A 88 8.51 4.19 0.75
N SER A 89 7.50 4.11 -0.13
CA SER A 89 7.02 5.24 -0.93
C SER A 89 6.51 6.39 -0.04
N ALA A 90 5.79 6.08 1.04
CA ALA A 90 5.30 7.07 1.99
C ALA A 90 6.43 7.81 2.73
N PHE A 91 7.50 7.10 3.10
CA PHE A 91 8.65 7.69 3.77
C PHE A 91 9.42 8.63 2.83
N ALA A 92 9.54 8.26 1.55
CA ALA A 92 10.19 9.09 0.53
C ALA A 92 9.49 10.46 0.33
N MET A 93 8.17 10.54 0.56
CA MET A 93 7.41 11.79 0.45
C MET A 93 7.76 12.85 1.51
N ARG A 94 8.49 12.48 2.57
CA ARG A 94 8.86 13.36 3.68
C ARG A 94 7.69 14.15 4.29
N SER A 95 6.54 13.48 4.43
CA SER A 95 5.30 14.05 5.00
C SER A 95 4.94 13.35 6.30
N ASP A 96 4.74 14.11 7.38
CA ASP A 96 4.38 13.55 8.69
C ASP A 96 3.05 12.78 8.63
N TYR A 97 2.13 13.22 7.76
CA TYR A 97 0.86 12.53 7.50
C TYR A 97 1.08 11.13 6.93
N TRP A 98 1.81 11.02 5.81
CA TRP A 98 2.05 9.75 5.14
C TRP A 98 2.87 8.79 6.01
N ILE A 99 3.83 9.30 6.79
CA ILE A 99 4.54 8.49 7.78
C ILE A 99 3.58 7.93 8.83
N GLY A 100 2.69 8.76 9.38
CA GLY A 100 1.75 8.32 10.41
C GLY A 100 0.87 7.16 9.95
N LEU A 101 0.43 7.21 8.69
CA LEU A 101 -0.34 6.14 8.06
C LEU A 101 0.52 4.89 7.79
N ALA A 102 1.71 5.06 7.20
CA ALA A 102 2.63 3.96 6.92
C ALA A 102 3.06 3.22 8.19
N LEU A 103 3.33 3.92 9.29
CA LEU A 103 3.62 3.30 10.60
C LEU A 103 2.45 2.45 11.11
N SER A 104 1.21 2.83 10.78
CA SER A 104 0.01 2.09 11.19
C SER A 104 -0.18 0.81 10.38
N TRP A 105 0.26 0.81 9.11
CA TRP A 105 0.38 -0.40 8.28
C TRP A 105 1.51 -1.30 8.78
N ILE A 106 2.71 -0.77 8.98
CA ILE A 106 3.88 -1.53 9.46
C ILE A 106 3.56 -2.27 10.77
N ALA A 107 2.72 -1.70 11.64
CA ALA A 107 2.29 -2.35 12.88
C ALA A 107 1.55 -3.70 12.66
N GLN A 108 0.87 -3.84 11.52
CA GLN A 108 0.09 -5.01 11.08
C GLN A 108 0.88 -5.95 10.16
N MET A 109 2.07 -5.54 9.70
CA MET A 109 2.91 -6.28 8.76
C MET A 109 4.07 -6.98 9.47
N GLU A 110 4.77 -7.86 8.77
CA GLU A 110 6.05 -8.40 9.25
C GLU A 110 7.10 -7.28 9.31
N ARG A 111 7.51 -6.94 10.53
CA ARG A 111 8.28 -5.71 10.83
C ARG A 111 9.75 -5.78 10.44
N GLY A 112 10.26 -6.99 10.12
CA GLY A 112 11.69 -7.27 9.94
C GLY A 112 12.35 -6.38 8.89
N SER A 113 11.63 -6.06 7.81
CA SER A 113 12.16 -5.32 6.65
C SER A 113 12.21 -3.80 6.85
N TYR A 114 11.60 -3.26 7.92
CA TYR A 114 11.45 -1.80 8.09
C TYR A 114 12.39 -1.19 9.15
N GLY A 115 13.32 -1.97 9.72
CA GLY A 115 14.15 -1.53 10.85
C GLY A 115 14.94 -0.23 10.59
N GLU A 116 15.63 -0.15 9.46
CA GLU A 116 16.41 1.05 9.11
C GLU A 116 15.51 2.28 8.91
N LEU A 117 14.38 2.11 8.22
CA LEU A 117 13.39 3.17 8.02
C LEU A 117 12.83 3.69 9.35
N LEU A 118 12.43 2.78 10.25
CA LEU A 118 11.91 3.15 11.55
C LEU A 118 12.95 3.90 12.38
N SER A 119 14.22 3.48 12.33
CA SER A 119 15.32 4.20 13.01
C SER A 119 15.46 5.61 12.46
N GLY A 120 15.46 5.75 11.13
CA GLY A 120 15.51 7.06 10.47
C GLY A 120 14.36 7.99 10.88
N VAL A 121 13.17 7.43 11.11
CA VAL A 121 12.02 8.20 11.60
C VAL A 121 12.22 8.69 13.02
N VAL A 122 12.71 7.85 13.93
CA VAL A 122 12.97 8.22 15.34
C VAL A 122 13.88 9.45 15.43
N ASP A 123 14.89 9.54 14.56
CA ASP A 123 15.88 10.63 14.58
C ASP A 123 15.47 11.85 13.74
N ALA A 124 14.43 11.73 12.92
CA ALA A 124 14.02 12.78 11.99
C ALA A 124 13.35 13.98 12.69
N LYS A 125 14.03 15.13 12.69
CA LYS A 125 13.52 16.39 13.27
C LYS A 125 12.22 16.91 12.62
N TRP A 126 11.96 16.54 11.37
CA TRP A 126 10.77 16.96 10.63
C TRP A 126 9.54 16.11 10.95
N VAL A 127 9.72 14.97 11.63
CA VAL A 127 8.63 14.08 12.04
C VAL A 127 8.12 14.49 13.42
N SER A 128 6.79 14.49 13.58
CA SER A 128 6.15 14.81 14.85
C SER A 128 6.59 13.86 15.96
N GLN A 129 6.64 14.36 17.20
CA GLN A 129 7.01 13.55 18.36
C GLN A 129 6.15 12.29 18.50
N ARG A 130 4.86 12.39 18.14
CA ARG A 130 3.91 11.27 18.15
C ARG A 130 4.36 10.14 17.22
N ASN A 131 4.71 10.45 15.98
CA ASN A 131 5.13 9.45 15.00
C ASN A 131 6.51 8.87 15.31
N ARG A 132 7.43 9.69 15.86
CA ARG A 132 8.71 9.20 16.38
C ARG A 132 8.54 8.19 17.51
N GLN A 133 7.64 8.45 18.45
CA GLN A 133 7.33 7.49 19.53
C GLN A 133 6.68 6.21 19.00
N LYS A 134 5.78 6.30 18.01
CA LYS A 134 5.22 5.12 17.34
C LYS A 134 6.31 4.27 16.67
N ALA A 135 7.22 4.90 15.93
CA ALA A 135 8.32 4.21 15.26
C ALA A 135 9.26 3.53 16.28
N LEU A 136 9.59 4.23 17.37
CA LEU A 136 10.41 3.67 18.46
C LEU A 136 9.75 2.44 19.08
N LYS A 137 8.44 2.48 19.33
CA LYS A 137 7.69 1.32 19.85
C LYS A 137 7.76 0.13 18.91
N LEU A 138 7.58 0.36 17.61
CA LEU A 138 7.64 -0.70 16.59
C LEU A 138 9.04 -1.34 16.50
N LEU A 139 10.10 -0.57 16.75
CA LEU A 139 11.47 -1.10 16.86
C LEU A 139 11.68 -1.93 18.13
N SER A 140 11.19 -1.46 19.28
CA SER A 140 11.42 -2.11 20.58
C SER A 140 10.65 -3.40 20.74
N ASP A 141 9.46 -3.52 20.14
CA ASP A 141 8.62 -4.72 20.21
C ASP A 141 9.26 -5.96 19.55
N LYS A 142 10.41 -5.81 18.86
CA LYS A 142 11.24 -6.92 18.36
C LYS A 142 11.93 -7.72 19.49
N TYR A 143 11.95 -7.19 20.72
CA TYR A 143 12.60 -7.80 21.89
C TYR A 143 11.61 -8.34 22.94
N SER A 144 10.31 -8.32 22.66
CA SER A 144 9.25 -8.75 23.59
C SER A 144 8.55 -10.05 23.19
N ALA A 145 9.02 -10.74 22.15
CA ALA A 145 8.51 -12.02 21.67
C ALA A 145 9.56 -13.12 21.81
#